data_AF-A0A2E8QL42-F1
#
_entry.id   AF-A0A2E8QL42-F1
#
_cell.length_a   1.000
_cell.length_b   1.000
_cell.length_c   1.000
_cell.angle_alpha   90.00
_cell.angle_beta   90.00
_cell.angle_gamma   90.00
#
_symmetry.space_group_name_H-M   'P 1'
#
loop_
_entity.id
_entity.type
_entity.pdbx_description
1 polymer ?
#
loop_
_entity_poly.entity_id
_entity_poly.type
_entity_poly.pdbx_seq_one_letter_code
_entity_poly.pdbx_strand_id
1 'polypeptide(L)' 'MDELPEGAEIPELESRPHIPSASVMLSRKSGDGHEVLLGHRSSELPAFPDLWSFPGGGVSRVDRKAAE' A
#
# COMPACT_ATOMS: atom_id res chain seq x y z
N MET A 1 20.91 12.92 19.89
CA MET A 1 20.34 14.28 19.86
C MET A 1 18.85 14.06 20.00
N ASP A 2 18.44 13.68 21.20
CA ASP A 2 17.10 13.13 21.54
C ASP A 2 16.35 14.04 22.50
N GLU A 3 16.90 15.21 22.81
CA GLU A 3 16.30 16.11 23.79
C GLU A 3 15.30 17.03 23.09
N LEU A 4 14.06 16.94 23.55
CA LEU A 4 13.00 17.83 23.13
C LEU A 4 13.29 19.24 23.69
N PRO A 5 13.24 20.29 22.85
CA PRO A 5 13.48 21.65 23.32
C PRO A 5 12.51 22.05 24.44
N GLU A 6 13.00 22.84 25.39
CA GLU A 6 12.18 23.34 26.50
C GLU A 6 10.99 24.16 25.97
N GLY A 7 9.78 23.82 26.40
CA GLY A 7 8.53 24.43 25.93
C GLY A 7 7.95 23.86 24.64
N ALA A 8 8.57 22.84 24.04
CA ALA A 8 7.99 22.13 22.91
C ALA A 8 6.99 21.05 23.41
N GLU A 9 5.75 21.10 22.90
CA GLU A 9 4.80 20.00 23.03
C GLU A 9 4.80 19.19 21.74
N ILE A 10 5.07 17.88 21.84
CA ILE A 10 4.76 16.96 20.73
C ILE A 10 3.29 16.58 20.87
N PRO A 11 2.44 16.89 19.88
CA PRO A 11 1.06 16.43 19.91
C PRO A 11 1.03 14.90 19.92
N GLU A 12 0.17 14.32 20.76
CA GLU A 12 -0.03 12.87 20.75
C GLU A 12 -0.40 12.42 19.34
N LEU A 13 0.41 11.51 18.78
CA LEU A 13 0.15 10.94 17.48
C LEU A 13 -1.06 10.03 17.61
N GLU A 14 -2.23 10.47 17.14
CA GLU A 14 -3.37 9.57 17.04
C GLU A 14 -3.05 8.43 16.08
N SER A 15 -2.93 7.21 16.62
CA SER A 15 -2.73 6.02 15.81
C SER A 15 -3.97 5.79 14.97
N ARG A 16 -3.88 6.03 13.66
CA ARG A 16 -4.94 5.61 12.74
C ARG A 16 -4.95 4.09 12.68
N PRO A 17 -6.14 3.45 12.68
CA PRO A 17 -6.21 2.01 12.50
C PRO A 17 -5.58 1.62 11.17
N HIS A 18 -4.85 0.50 11.16
CA HIS A 18 -4.33 -0.05 9.91
C HIS A 18 -5.51 -0.37 8.98
N ILE A 19 -5.38 -0.02 7.70
CA ILE A 19 -6.38 -0.38 6.68
C ILE A 19 -5.96 -1.72 6.11
N PRO A 20 -6.73 -2.81 6.32
CA PRO A 20 -6.40 -4.10 5.75
C PRO A 20 -6.37 -4.01 4.22
N SER A 21 -5.30 -4.50 3.62
CA SER A 21 -5.10 -4.50 2.17
C SER A 21 -4.47 -5.82 1.72
N ALA A 22 -4.68 -6.13 0.45
CA ALA A 22 -4.07 -7.28 -0.19
C ALA A 22 -3.50 -6.87 -1.54
N SER A 23 -2.40 -7.50 -1.93
CA SER A 23 -1.77 -7.32 -3.24
C SER A 23 -1.34 -8.67 -3.80
N VAL A 24 -1.36 -8.79 -5.11
CA VAL A 24 -1.04 -10.04 -5.82
C VAL A 24 0.17 -9.83 -6.73
N MET A 25 1.17 -10.70 -6.59
CA MET A 25 2.28 -10.80 -7.53
C MET A 25 1.93 -11.85 -8.58
N LEU A 26 1.67 -11.40 -9.81
CA LEU A 26 1.42 -12.28 -10.95
C LEU A 26 2.69 -12.41 -11.76
N SER A 27 3.24 -13.62 -11.82
CA SER A 27 4.45 -13.91 -12.60
C SER A 27 4.17 -14.93 -13.70
N ARG A 28 4.88 -14.80 -14.82
CA ARG A 28 4.89 -15.82 -15.88
C ARG A 28 6.32 -16.17 -16.28
N LYS A 29 6.50 -17.38 -16.82
CA LYS A 29 7.72 -17.73 -17.55
C LYS A 29 7.64 -17.17 -18.97
N SER A 30 8.75 -16.61 -19.42
CA SER A 30 9.00 -16.10 -20.76
C SER A 30 10.30 -16.71 -21.28
N GLY A 31 10.54 -16.68 -22.59
CA GLY A 31 11.75 -17.27 -23.19
C GLY A 31 13.04 -16.75 -22.55
N ASP A 32 13.02 -15.49 -22.12
CA ASP A 32 14.17 -14.78 -21.54
C ASP A 32 14.17 -14.75 -20.00
N GLY A 33 13.24 -15.45 -19.32
CA GLY A 33 13.23 -15.55 -17.86
C GLY A 33 11.84 -15.50 -17.23
N HIS A 34 11.74 -14.86 -16.07
CA HIS A 34 10.47 -14.63 -15.38
C HIS A 34 10.05 -13.17 -15.52
N GLU A 35 8.79 -12.95 -15.87
CA GLU A 35 8.18 -11.63 -15.96
C GLU A 35 7.15 -11.46 -14.85
N VAL A 36 6.96 -10.23 -14.37
CA VAL A 36 5.98 -9.89 -13.32
C VAL A 36 5.10 -8.75 -13.80
N LEU A 37 3.79 -8.86 -13.55
CA LEU A 37 2.83 -7.80 -13.88
C LEU A 37 2.91 -6.66 -12.86
N LEU A 38 3.18 -5.46 -13.36
CA LEU A 38 3.11 -4.20 -12.62
C LEU A 38 2.09 -3.27 -13.29
N GLY A 39 1.35 -2.53 -12.47
CA GLY A 39 0.49 -1.43 -12.92
C GLY A 39 1.12 -0.08 -12.62
N HIS A 40 1.18 0.78 -13.63
CA HIS A 40 1.47 2.20 -13.44
C HIS A 40 0.23 2.90 -12.92
N ARG A 41 0.33 3.54 -11.76
CA ARG A 41 -0.80 4.27 -11.17
C ARG A 41 -1.09 5.53 -11.97
N SER A 42 -2.38 5.83 -12.16
CA SER A 42 -2.81 7.07 -12.81
C SER A 42 -2.31 8.29 -12.03
N SER A 43 -1.88 9.31 -12.75
CA SER A 43 -1.44 10.60 -12.18
C SER A 43 -2.56 11.34 -11.45
N GLU A 44 -3.83 10.98 -11.69
CA GLU A 44 -5.00 11.56 -11.04
C GLU A 44 -5.30 10.97 -9.65
N LEU A 45 -4.57 9.92 -9.24
CA LEU A 45 -4.84 9.25 -7.97
C LEU A 45 -4.33 10.07 -6.77
N PRO A 46 -5.11 10.17 -5.68
CA PRO A 46 -4.76 11.01 -4.52
C PRO A 46 -3.59 10.46 -3.72
N ALA A 47 -3.25 9.17 -3.87
CA ALA A 47 -2.15 8.53 -3.17
C ALA A 47 -1.22 7.86 -4.18
N PHE A 48 0.07 8.14 -4.07
CA PHE A 48 1.13 7.54 -4.90
C PHE A 48 0.84 7.59 -6.41
N PRO A 49 0.58 8.77 -7.01
CA PRO A 49 0.46 8.90 -8.45
C PRO A 49 1.77 8.48 -9.14
N ASP A 50 1.66 7.94 -10.36
CA ASP A 50 2.79 7.56 -11.22
C ASP A 50 3.77 6.52 -10.65
N LEU A 51 3.37 5.83 -9.57
CA LEU A 51 4.13 4.72 -9.01
C LEU A 51 3.78 3.41 -9.73
N TRP A 52 4.81 2.62 -10.05
CA TRP A 52 4.64 1.23 -10.46
C TRP A 52 4.41 0.35 -9.24
N SER A 53 3.34 -0.43 -9.25
CA SER A 53 2.95 -1.26 -8.11
C SER A 53 2.31 -2.57 -8.56
N PHE A 54 2.30 -3.57 -7.67
CA PHE A 54 1.52 -4.77 -7.89
C PHE A 54 0.02 -4.45 -7.82
N PRO A 55 -0.81 -5.14 -8.61
CA PRO A 55 -2.26 -5.04 -8.47
C PRO A 55 -2.70 -5.37 -7.03
N GLY A 56 -3.69 -4.63 -6.53
CA GLY A 56 -4.16 -4.79 -5.16
C GLY A 56 -5.07 -3.66 -4.71
N GLY A 57 -5.46 -3.69 -3.45
CA GLY A 57 -6.35 -2.70 -2.86
C GLY A 57 -6.73 -3.03 -1.42
N GLY A 58 -7.61 -2.20 -0.86
CA GLY A 58 -8.18 -2.44 0.47
C GLY A 58 -9.10 -3.67 0.47
N VAL A 59 -9.08 -4.44 1.56
CA VAL A 59 -9.98 -5.58 1.75
C VAL A 59 -11.41 -5.06 1.99
N SER A 60 -12.31 -5.46 1.11
CA SER A 60 -13.71 -5.06 1.11
C SER A 60 -14.60 -6.01 1.91
N ARG A 61 -15.87 -5.64 2.07
CA ARG A 61 -16.89 -6.48 2.69
C ARG A 61 -17.16 -7.77 1.89
N VAL A 62 -17.01 -7.73 0.56
CA VAL A 62 -17.22 -8.90 -0.30
C VAL A 62 -16.13 -9.94 -0.05
N ASP A 63 -14.88 -9.50 0.10
CA ASP A 63 -13.74 -10.38 0.37
C ASP A 63 -13.91 -11.14 1.70
N ARG A 64 -14.35 -10.44 2.75
CA ARG A 64 -14.59 -11.06 4.07
C ARG A 64 -15.66 -12.14 4.02
N LYS A 65 -16.75 -11.90 3.29
CA LYS A 65 -17.82 -12.87 3.11
C LYS A 65 -17.38 -14.11 2.32
N ALA A 66 -16.47 -13.94 1.36
CA ALA A 66 -15.96 -15.05 0.55
C ALA A 66 -14.95 -15.93 1.32
N ALA A 67 -14.41 -15.44 2.43
CA ALA A 67 -13.45 -16.16 3.27
C ALA A 67 -14.11 -17.00 4.38
N GLU A 68 -15.43 -16.87 4.57
CA GLU A 68 -16.26 -17.71 5.45
C GLU A 68 -16.73 -18.98 4.74
#